data_AF-A0A662FEB1-F1
#
_entry.id   AF-A0A662FEB1-F1
#
_cell.length_a   1.000
_cell.length_b   1.000
_cell.length_c   1.000
_cell.angle_alpha   90.00
_cell.angle_beta   90.00
_cell.angle_gamma   90.00
#
_symmetry.space_group_name_H-M   'P 1'
#
loop_
_entity.id
_entity.type
_entity.pdbx_description
1 polymer ?
#
loop_
_entity_poly.entity_id
_entity_poly.type
_entity_poly.pdbx_seq_one_letter_code
_entity_poly.pdbx_strand_id
1 'polypeptide(L)'
;MSGLKEVIVFLDKVGLYDVVLPFLLVFTIVFAILEKTKVLGVQEVEGKKITRKNLNAIVAFVAAFLVVASTKIVSVMNQVLASTVLLALLAVLFLALVGIFVKTEGESIFLQGGWKVLFMVIMFLGIILIFLHALGWLMPLWQALQFRVSMQVIGTLALFAFIVISIYFITKETPSAKKEG
;
A
#
# COMPACT_ATOMS: atom_id res chain seq x y z
N MET A 1 -35.60 3.66 2.74
CA MET A 1 -34.21 3.26 2.44
C MET A 1 -33.51 4.44 1.79
N SER A 2 -32.30 4.78 2.24
CA SER A 2 -31.58 6.00 1.85
C SER A 2 -31.24 5.99 0.36
N GLY A 3 -31.82 6.91 -0.43
CA GLY A 3 -31.56 7.01 -1.88
C GLY A 3 -30.08 7.15 -2.25
N LEU A 4 -29.24 7.59 -1.30
CA LEU A 4 -27.78 7.66 -1.49
C LEU A 4 -27.13 6.28 -1.65
N LYS A 5 -27.58 5.26 -0.91
CA LYS A 5 -27.09 3.88 -1.08
C LYS A 5 -27.46 3.35 -2.47
N GLU A 6 -28.62 3.71 -2.96
CA GLU A 6 -29.15 3.27 -4.24
C GLU A 6 -28.38 3.89 -5.41
N VAL A 7 -28.02 5.17 -5.30
CA VAL A 7 -27.11 5.85 -6.24
C VAL A 7 -25.73 5.20 -6.25
N ILE A 8 -25.15 4.89 -5.08
CA ILE A 8 -23.83 4.24 -5.01
C ILE A 8 -23.86 2.86 -5.69
N VAL A 9 -24.87 2.05 -5.40
CA VAL A 9 -25.05 0.72 -6.03
C VAL A 9 -25.28 0.85 -7.54
N PHE A 10 -25.98 1.88 -7.99
CA PHE A 10 -26.14 2.15 -9.42
C PHE A 10 -24.80 2.51 -10.08
N LEU A 11 -24.01 3.40 -9.48
CA LEU A 11 -22.70 3.80 -10.00
C LEU A 11 -21.72 2.62 -10.05
N ASP A 12 -21.77 1.75 -9.06
CA ASP A 12 -21.00 0.50 -9.03
C ASP A 12 -21.39 -0.44 -10.18
N LYS A 13 -22.69 -0.68 -10.38
CA LYS A 13 -23.21 -1.52 -11.47
C LYS A 13 -22.90 -0.99 -12.87
N VAL A 14 -22.84 0.33 -13.03
CA VAL A 14 -22.48 0.99 -14.29
C VAL A 14 -20.95 0.94 -14.53
N GLY A 15 -20.18 0.50 -13.53
CA GLY A 15 -18.73 0.34 -13.63
C GLY A 15 -17.96 1.63 -13.36
N LEU A 16 -18.53 2.61 -12.65
CA LEU A 16 -17.82 3.86 -12.33
C LEU A 16 -16.52 3.57 -11.56
N TYR A 17 -16.58 2.71 -10.55
CA TYR A 17 -15.42 2.37 -9.71
C TYR A 17 -14.43 1.44 -10.41
N ASP A 18 -14.93 0.51 -11.22
CA ASP A 18 -14.10 -0.49 -11.91
C ASP A 18 -13.59 -0.04 -13.28
N VAL A 19 -14.05 1.09 -13.83
CA VAL A 19 -13.64 1.56 -15.17
C VAL A 19 -13.13 2.99 -15.09
N VAL A 20 -13.91 3.90 -14.53
CA VAL A 20 -13.61 5.35 -14.57
C VAL A 20 -12.49 5.73 -13.61
N LEU A 21 -12.48 5.19 -12.38
CA LEU A 21 -11.40 5.50 -11.44
C LEU A 21 -10.03 5.00 -11.94
N PRO A 22 -9.87 3.74 -12.40
CA PRO A 22 -8.61 3.25 -12.95
C PRO A 22 -8.21 4.01 -14.21
N PHE A 23 -9.17 4.33 -15.08
CA PHE A 23 -8.95 5.15 -16.27
C PHE A 23 -8.30 6.49 -15.92
N LEU A 24 -8.90 7.25 -15.01
CA LEU A 24 -8.41 8.57 -14.62
C LEU A 24 -7.03 8.49 -13.98
N LEU A 25 -6.78 7.45 -13.18
CA LEU A 25 -5.49 7.22 -12.54
C LEU A 25 -4.40 6.98 -13.60
N VAL A 26 -4.61 6.04 -14.53
CA VAL A 26 -3.64 5.72 -15.58
C VAL A 26 -3.43 6.93 -16.50
N PHE A 27 -4.52 7.57 -16.93
CA PHE A 27 -4.47 8.77 -17.76
C PHE A 27 -3.60 9.84 -17.11
N THR A 28 -3.85 10.15 -15.84
CA THR A 28 -3.14 11.20 -15.12
C THR A 28 -1.67 10.86 -14.94
N ILE A 29 -1.34 9.60 -14.59
CA ILE A 29 0.05 9.16 -14.41
C ILE A 29 0.81 9.22 -15.74
N VAL A 30 0.26 8.64 -16.80
CA VAL A 30 0.91 8.64 -18.13
C VAL A 30 1.05 10.07 -18.64
N PHE A 31 0.00 10.90 -18.54
CA PHE A 31 0.05 12.31 -18.92
C PHE A 31 1.14 13.07 -18.16
N ALA A 32 1.20 12.91 -16.83
CA ALA A 32 2.21 13.56 -16.00
C ALA A 32 3.64 13.09 -16.34
N ILE A 33 3.82 11.80 -16.65
CA ILE A 33 5.10 11.27 -17.10
C ILE A 33 5.50 11.89 -18.44
N LEU A 34 4.60 11.96 -19.42
CA LEU A 34 4.87 12.55 -20.74
C LEU A 34 5.17 14.06 -20.64
N GLU A 35 4.45 14.80 -19.78
CA GLU A 35 4.71 16.20 -19.48
C GLU A 35 6.08 16.41 -18.82
N LYS A 36 6.44 15.58 -17.84
CA LYS A 36 7.71 15.71 -17.11
C LYS A 36 8.91 15.31 -17.97
N THR A 37 8.77 14.27 -18.78
CA THR A 37 9.84 13.74 -19.63
C THR A 37 10.01 14.50 -20.94
N LYS A 38 8.96 15.21 -21.40
CA LYS A 38 8.95 15.96 -22.67
C LYS A 38 9.27 15.08 -23.89
N VAL A 39 8.95 13.79 -23.82
CA VAL A 39 9.34 12.78 -24.84
C VAL A 39 8.70 13.03 -26.21
N LEU A 40 7.50 13.61 -26.25
CA LEU A 40 6.80 13.96 -27.50
C LEU A 40 7.25 15.33 -28.06
N GLY A 41 8.31 15.89 -27.51
CA GLY A 41 8.89 17.16 -27.91
C GLY A 41 8.26 18.38 -27.22
N VAL A 42 8.88 19.53 -27.49
CA VAL A 42 8.45 20.84 -27.03
C VAL A 42 8.13 21.72 -28.23
N GLN A 43 7.17 22.62 -28.06
CA GLN A 43 6.88 23.68 -29.01
C GLN A 43 7.35 25.01 -28.40
N GLU A 44 8.00 25.83 -29.22
CA GLU A 44 8.31 27.20 -28.84
C GLU A 44 7.12 28.08 -29.22
N VAL A 45 6.49 28.65 -28.20
CA VAL A 45 5.45 29.68 -28.34
C VAL A 45 5.96 30.89 -27.57
N GLU A 46 6.13 32.02 -28.25
CA GLU A 46 6.60 33.28 -27.65
C GLU A 46 7.93 33.15 -26.86
N GLY A 47 8.89 32.40 -27.41
CA GLY A 47 10.21 32.20 -26.79
C GLY A 47 10.22 31.27 -25.56
N LYS A 48 9.08 30.69 -25.18
CA LYS A 48 8.98 29.69 -24.10
C LYS A 48 8.85 28.29 -24.67
N LYS A 49 9.69 27.37 -24.19
CA LYS A 49 9.62 25.93 -24.52
C LYS A 49 8.51 25.25 -23.71
N ILE A 50 7.36 25.05 -24.34
CA ILE A 50 6.18 24.41 -23.73
C ILE A 50 6.04 22.99 -24.28
N THR A 51 5.62 22.05 -23.45
CA THR A 51 5.27 20.69 -23.87
C THR A 51 4.05 20.68 -24.78
N ARG A 52 4.01 19.71 -25.70
CA ARG A 52 2.85 19.49 -26.57
C ARG A 52 1.72 18.80 -25.81
N LYS A 53 1.06 19.53 -24.92
CA LYS A 53 -0.02 19.03 -24.03
C LYS A 53 -1.10 18.24 -24.76
N ASN A 54 -1.52 18.70 -25.94
CA ASN A 54 -2.56 18.04 -26.73
C ASN A 54 -2.14 16.63 -27.17
N LEU A 55 -0.88 16.45 -27.59
CA LEU A 55 -0.34 15.13 -27.95
C LEU A 55 -0.17 14.26 -26.72
N ASN A 56 0.36 14.82 -25.63
CA ASN A 56 0.51 14.11 -24.36
C ASN A 56 -0.85 13.59 -23.85
N ALA A 57 -1.91 14.40 -23.97
CA ALA A 57 -3.27 14.03 -23.59
C ALA A 57 -3.83 12.89 -24.44
N ILE A 58 -3.68 12.96 -25.78
CA ILE A 58 -4.17 11.90 -26.67
C ILE A 58 -3.45 10.58 -26.41
N VAL A 59 -2.12 10.60 -26.25
CA VAL A 59 -1.33 9.39 -25.97
C VAL A 59 -1.70 8.80 -24.61
N ALA A 60 -1.80 9.63 -23.58
CA ALA A 60 -2.21 9.18 -22.25
C ALA A 60 -3.64 8.61 -22.23
N PHE A 61 -4.55 9.21 -23.01
CA PHE A 61 -5.92 8.74 -23.17
C PHE A 61 -5.95 7.34 -23.79
N VAL A 62 -5.24 7.14 -24.91
CA VAL A 62 -5.14 5.82 -25.56
C VAL A 62 -4.52 4.79 -24.61
N ALA A 63 -3.44 5.15 -23.91
CA ALA A 63 -2.81 4.25 -22.93
C ALA A 63 -3.77 3.85 -21.80
N ALA A 64 -4.55 4.81 -21.27
CA ALA A 64 -5.55 4.54 -20.24
C ALA A 64 -6.67 3.62 -20.74
N PHE A 65 -7.17 3.81 -21.97
CA PHE A 65 -8.15 2.91 -22.57
C PHE A 65 -7.60 1.49 -22.77
N LEU A 66 -6.34 1.35 -23.18
CA LEU A 66 -5.70 0.03 -23.34
C LEU A 66 -5.62 -0.73 -22.00
N VAL A 67 -5.34 -0.02 -20.91
CA VAL A 67 -5.29 -0.63 -19.58
C VAL A 67 -6.69 -1.04 -19.12
N VAL A 68 -7.67 -0.16 -19.31
CA VAL A 68 -9.06 -0.38 -18.86
C VAL A 68 -9.77 -1.46 -19.66
N ALA A 69 -9.38 -1.69 -20.91
CA ALA A 69 -9.88 -2.79 -21.73
C ALA A 69 -9.59 -4.18 -21.13
N SER A 70 -8.61 -4.30 -20.24
CA SER A 70 -8.30 -5.54 -19.53
C SER A 70 -8.87 -5.54 -18.12
N THR A 71 -10.02 -6.19 -17.95
CA THR A 71 -10.69 -6.34 -16.64
C THR A 71 -9.77 -6.96 -15.59
N LYS A 72 -8.85 -7.85 -15.99
CA LYS A 72 -7.84 -8.45 -15.10
C LYS A 72 -6.80 -7.44 -14.62
N ILE A 73 -6.31 -6.56 -15.50
CA ILE A 73 -5.34 -5.53 -15.09
C ILE A 73 -6.03 -4.56 -14.14
N VAL A 74 -7.26 -4.17 -14.46
CA VAL A 74 -8.04 -3.27 -13.62
C VAL A 74 -8.35 -3.88 -12.25
N SER A 75 -8.72 -5.15 -12.18
CA SER A 75 -8.97 -5.83 -10.90
C SER A 75 -7.70 -5.87 -10.03
N VAL A 76 -6.54 -6.14 -10.64
CA VAL A 76 -5.25 -6.11 -9.92
C VAL A 76 -4.94 -4.70 -9.43
N MET A 77 -5.15 -3.67 -10.25
CA MET A 77 -4.96 -2.27 -9.84
C MET A 77 -5.86 -1.91 -8.66
N ASN A 78 -7.16 -2.23 -8.73
CA ASN A 78 -8.11 -1.96 -7.66
C ASN A 78 -7.71 -2.68 -6.36
N GLN A 79 -7.28 -3.93 -6.46
CA GLN A 79 -6.79 -4.69 -5.30
C GLN A 79 -5.53 -4.07 -4.68
N VAL A 80 -4.55 -3.67 -5.50
CA VAL A 80 -3.32 -3.00 -5.03
C VAL A 80 -3.63 -1.67 -4.37
N LEU A 81 -4.49 -0.85 -4.99
CA LEU A 81 -4.88 0.47 -4.47
C LEU A 81 -5.59 0.34 -3.14
N ALA A 82 -6.61 -0.52 -3.05
CA ALA A 82 -7.36 -0.74 -1.81
C ALA A 82 -6.44 -1.22 -0.68
N SER A 83 -5.56 -2.18 -0.97
CA SER A 83 -4.62 -2.71 0.01
C SER A 83 -3.57 -1.68 0.44
N THR A 84 -3.10 -0.84 -0.49
CA THR A 84 -2.13 0.24 -0.19
C THR A 84 -2.77 1.33 0.65
N VAL A 85 -4.01 1.72 0.36
CA VAL A 85 -4.78 2.67 1.19
C VAL A 85 -5.00 2.10 2.60
N LEU A 86 -5.34 0.81 2.70
CA LEU A 86 -5.48 0.14 4.00
C LEU A 86 -4.15 0.12 4.77
N LEU A 87 -3.03 -0.16 4.10
CA LEU A 87 -1.70 -0.14 4.70
C LEU A 87 -1.30 1.27 5.15
N ALA A 88 -1.64 2.31 4.38
CA ALA A 88 -1.43 3.70 4.79
C ALA A 88 -2.29 4.06 6.02
N LEU A 89 -3.55 3.61 6.07
CA LEU A 89 -4.41 3.79 7.23
C LEU A 89 -3.81 3.08 8.47
N LEU A 90 -3.37 1.83 8.33
CA LEU A 90 -2.68 1.10 9.39
C LEU A 90 -1.42 1.82 9.86
N ALA A 91 -0.64 2.39 8.95
CA ALA A 91 0.54 3.18 9.26
C ALA A 91 0.19 4.43 10.09
N VAL A 92 -0.87 5.14 9.71
CA VAL A 92 -1.36 6.31 10.48
C VAL A 92 -1.86 5.89 11.86
N LEU A 93 -2.64 4.81 11.95
CA LEU A 93 -3.13 4.28 13.23
C LEU A 93 -1.98 3.82 14.13
N PHE A 94 -0.97 3.17 13.55
CA PHE A 94 0.24 2.78 14.27
C PHE A 94 1.00 4.00 14.80
N LEU A 95 1.22 5.02 13.98
CA LEU A 95 1.87 6.26 14.41
C LEU A 95 1.06 6.99 15.48
N ALA A 96 -0.27 6.95 15.41
CA ALA A 96 -1.14 7.50 16.46
C ALA A 96 -0.97 6.74 17.78
N LEU A 97 -0.92 5.40 17.75
CA LEU A 97 -0.64 4.59 18.94
C LEU A 97 0.73 4.90 19.52
N VAL A 98 1.78 4.96 18.69
CA VAL A 98 3.13 5.34 19.14
C VAL A 98 3.14 6.75 19.73
N GLY A 99 2.44 7.70 19.08
CA GLY A 99 2.33 9.08 19.54
C GLY A 99 1.68 9.22 20.92
N ILE A 100 0.77 8.32 21.30
CA ILE A 100 0.18 8.28 22.65
C ILE A 100 1.23 7.90 23.72
N PHE A 101 2.22 7.07 23.37
CA PHE A 101 3.26 6.60 24.30
C PHE A 101 4.53 7.47 24.33
N VAL A 102 4.73 8.34 23.34
CA VAL A 102 5.88 9.24 23.28
C VAL A 102 5.54 10.56 23.98
N LYS A 103 6.26 10.89 25.05
CA LYS A 103 6.14 12.20 25.72
C LYS A 103 6.60 13.30 24.76
N THR A 104 5.70 14.23 24.48
CA THR A 104 5.92 15.36 23.57
C THR A 104 6.87 16.39 24.18
N GLU A 105 8.18 16.16 24.07
CA GLU A 105 9.18 17.21 24.23
C GLU A 105 9.71 17.60 22.85
N GLY A 106 9.16 18.68 22.28
CA GLY A 106 9.76 19.44 21.19
C GLY A 106 9.80 18.77 19.81
N GLU A 107 8.91 19.24 18.92
CA GLU A 107 8.90 19.06 17.47
C GLU A 107 9.08 17.64 16.89
N SER A 108 7.97 17.19 16.31
CA SER A 108 7.82 16.08 15.37
C SER A 108 7.90 14.66 15.97
N ILE A 109 6.74 14.00 15.94
CA ILE A 109 6.56 12.57 16.23
C ILE A 109 7.12 11.72 15.07
N PHE A 110 8.34 12.03 14.62
CA PHE A 110 9.06 11.11 13.76
C PHE A 110 9.77 10.11 14.65
N LEU A 111 9.46 8.83 14.45
CA LEU A 111 10.23 7.72 15.01
C LEU A 111 11.72 8.06 14.87
N GLN A 112 12.46 8.14 15.98
CA GLN A 112 13.89 8.41 15.97
C GLN A 112 14.67 7.09 16.03
N GLY A 113 15.83 7.04 15.36
CA GLY A 113 16.74 5.90 15.39
C GLY A 113 16.22 4.61 14.75
N GLY A 114 16.52 3.46 15.38
CA GLY A 114 16.26 2.12 14.83
C GLY A 114 14.78 1.79 14.59
N TRP A 115 13.86 2.38 15.35
CA TRP A 115 12.42 2.21 15.15
C TRP A 115 11.92 2.82 13.84
N LYS A 116 12.54 3.92 13.39
CA LYS A 116 12.24 4.53 12.08
C LYS A 116 12.61 3.59 10.93
N VAL A 117 13.81 3.01 11.04
CA VAL A 117 14.36 2.11 10.03
C VAL A 117 13.51 0.84 9.97
N LEU A 118 13.18 0.26 11.12
CA LEU A 118 12.29 -0.91 11.19
C LEU A 118 10.92 -0.62 10.58
N PHE A 119 10.29 0.50 10.94
CA PHE A 119 8.99 0.89 10.38
C PHE A 119 9.05 1.11 8.87
N MET A 120 10.08 1.79 8.36
CA MET A 120 10.29 2.00 6.93
C MET A 120 10.45 0.67 6.18
N VAL A 121 11.24 -0.26 6.74
CA VAL A 121 11.44 -1.59 6.16
C VAL A 121 10.15 -2.41 6.15
N ILE A 122 9.38 -2.40 7.24
CA ILE A 122 8.09 -3.10 7.33
C ILE A 122 7.11 -2.52 6.30
N MET A 123 7.01 -1.21 6.18
CA MET A 123 6.14 -0.54 5.22
C MET A 123 6.53 -0.87 3.77
N PHE A 124 7.83 -0.82 3.47
CA PHE A 124 8.36 -1.17 2.15
C PHE A 124 8.08 -2.64 1.80
N LEU A 125 8.36 -3.56 2.73
CA LEU A 125 8.01 -4.97 2.59
C LEU A 125 6.50 -5.17 2.42
N GLY A 126 5.68 -4.45 3.18
CA GLY A 126 4.23 -4.50 3.08
C GLY A 126 3.74 -4.12 1.69
N ILE A 127 4.27 -3.05 1.09
CA ILE A 127 3.94 -2.65 -0.29
C ILE A 127 4.36 -3.74 -1.28
N ILE A 128 5.58 -4.27 -1.17
CA ILE A 128 6.06 -5.36 -2.04
C ILE A 128 5.14 -6.58 -1.92
N LEU A 129 4.81 -6.99 -0.71
CA LEU A 129 3.95 -8.15 -0.46
C LEU A 129 2.54 -7.96 -1.04
N ILE A 130 1.96 -6.75 -0.94
CA ILE A 130 0.69 -6.41 -1.57
C ILE A 130 0.76 -6.58 -3.09
N PHE A 131 1.81 -6.06 -3.72
CA PHE A 131 2.01 -6.19 -5.17
C PHE A 131 2.15 -7.66 -5.58
N LEU A 132 3.01 -8.42 -4.90
CA LEU A 132 3.23 -9.84 -5.17
C LEU A 132 1.97 -10.69 -4.95
N HIS A 133 1.17 -10.33 -3.95
CA HIS A 133 -0.13 -10.96 -3.68
C HIS A 133 -1.14 -10.67 -4.79
N ALA A 134 -1.29 -9.40 -5.18
CA ALA A 134 -2.23 -8.99 -6.22
C ALA A 134 -1.87 -9.57 -7.61
N LEU A 135 -0.58 -9.74 -7.90
CA LEU A 135 -0.11 -10.41 -9.12
C LEU A 135 -0.33 -11.93 -9.10
N GLY A 136 -0.70 -12.50 -7.96
CA GLY A 136 -0.86 -13.94 -7.79
C GLY A 136 0.46 -14.73 -7.75
N TRP A 137 1.60 -14.04 -7.72
CA TRP A 137 2.93 -14.67 -7.69
C TRP A 137 3.24 -15.34 -6.35
N LEU A 138 2.50 -15.01 -5.28
CA LEU A 138 2.59 -15.71 -4.00
C LEU A 138 1.82 -17.03 -3.99
N MET A 139 0.93 -17.30 -4.96
CA MET A 139 0.14 -18.53 -4.96
C MET A 139 1.01 -19.80 -5.01
N PRO A 140 2.02 -19.92 -5.89
CA PRO A 140 2.90 -21.09 -5.91
C PRO A 140 3.70 -21.25 -4.60
N LEU A 141 4.13 -20.14 -3.99
CA LEU A 141 4.83 -20.16 -2.70
C LEU A 141 3.92 -20.68 -1.58
N TRP A 142 2.67 -20.21 -1.53
CA TRP A 142 1.68 -20.67 -0.55
C TRP A 142 1.33 -22.13 -0.76
N GLN A 143 1.15 -22.55 -2.01
CA GLN A 143 0.86 -23.94 -2.35
C GLN A 143 2.04 -24.86 -2.01
N ALA A 144 3.29 -24.42 -2.24
CA ALA A 144 4.49 -25.17 -1.86
C ALA A 144 4.69 -25.27 -0.33
N LEU A 145 4.39 -24.20 0.42
CA LEU A 145 4.37 -24.21 1.88
C LEU A 145 3.28 -25.16 2.43
N GLN A 146 2.07 -25.12 1.85
CA GLN A 146 0.94 -25.99 2.23
C GLN A 146 1.18 -27.47 1.90
N PHE A 147 1.91 -27.77 0.81
CA PHE A 147 2.21 -29.14 0.42
C PHE A 147 3.30 -29.79 1.31
N ARG A 148 4.10 -28.99 2.03
CA ARG A 148 5.19 -29.47 2.89
C ARG A 148 4.84 -29.48 4.38
N VAL A 149 3.90 -28.66 4.81
CA VAL A 149 3.56 -28.50 6.23
C VAL A 149 2.04 -28.44 6.37
N SER A 150 1.46 -29.40 7.10
CA SER A 150 0.03 -29.40 7.37
C SER A 150 -0.35 -28.18 8.23
N MET A 151 -1.53 -27.60 8.00
CA MET A 151 -2.02 -26.44 8.77
C MET A 151 -2.06 -26.73 10.29
N GLN A 152 -2.24 -27.99 10.66
CA GLN A 152 -2.15 -28.43 12.05
C GLN A 152 -0.73 -28.22 12.61
N VAL A 153 0.32 -28.58 11.86
CA VAL A 153 1.72 -28.43 12.30
C VAL A 153 2.12 -26.96 12.41
N ILE A 154 1.68 -26.11 11.46
CA ILE A 154 1.90 -24.66 11.53
C ILE A 154 1.17 -24.07 12.74
N GLY A 155 -0.09 -24.45 12.97
CA GLY A 155 -0.87 -24.00 14.12
C GLY A 155 -0.25 -24.42 15.45
N THR A 156 0.21 -25.67 15.56
CA THR A 156 0.88 -26.18 16.77
C THR A 156 2.22 -25.48 17.00
N LEU A 157 3.05 -25.29 15.98
CA LEU A 157 4.33 -24.58 16.10
C LEU A 157 4.13 -23.10 16.47
N ALA A 158 3.13 -22.42 15.89
CA ALA A 158 2.81 -21.05 16.22
C ALA A 158 2.34 -20.91 17.68
N LEU A 159 1.55 -21.86 18.17
CA LEU A 159 1.10 -21.91 19.56
C LEU A 159 2.26 -22.16 20.53
N PHE A 160 3.17 -23.08 20.20
CA PHE A 160 4.40 -23.30 20.98
C PHE A 160 5.30 -22.06 20.99
N ALA A 161 5.50 -21.41 19.84
CA ALA A 161 6.29 -20.18 19.74
C ALA A 161 5.66 -19.06 20.59
N PHE A 162 4.33 -18.90 20.55
CA PHE A 162 3.62 -17.95 21.39
C PHE A 162 3.84 -18.22 22.88
N ILE A 163 3.70 -19.47 23.33
CA ILE A 163 3.94 -19.86 24.73
C ILE A 163 5.38 -19.56 25.15
N VAL A 164 6.38 -19.91 24.33
CA VAL A 164 7.79 -19.66 24.64
C VAL A 164 8.09 -18.17 24.72
N ILE A 165 7.51 -17.38 23.81
CA ILE A 165 7.63 -15.91 23.85
C ILE A 165 6.98 -15.36 25.10
N SER A 166 5.78 -15.82 25.48
CA SER A 166 5.10 -15.40 26.70
C SER A 166 5.90 -15.76 27.95
N ILE A 167 6.43 -16.99 28.04
CA ILE A 167 7.30 -17.41 29.15
C ILE A 167 8.55 -16.53 29.18
N TYR A 168 9.23 -16.32 28.05
CA TYR A 168 10.41 -15.47 28.00
C TYR A 168 10.12 -14.02 28.40
N PHE A 169 8.98 -13.46 27.99
CA PHE A 169 8.58 -12.10 28.35
C PHE A 169 8.21 -11.96 29.84
N ILE A 170 7.60 -13.00 30.42
CA ILE A 170 7.19 -13.02 31.84
C ILE A 170 8.39 -13.32 32.76
N THR A 171 9.28 -14.23 32.35
CA THR A 171 10.48 -14.61 33.12
C THR A 171 11.61 -13.58 33.00
N LYS A 172 11.49 -12.59 32.12
CA LYS A 172 12.41 -11.44 32.10
C LYS A 172 12.10 -10.54 33.30
N GLU A 173 12.65 -10.89 34.46
CA GLU A 173 12.63 -10.04 35.64
C GLU A 173 13.27 -8.68 35.33
N THR A 174 12.55 -7.60 35.63
CA THR A 174 13.12 -6.25 35.70
C THR A 174 14.18 -6.21 36.81
N PRO A 175 15.44 -5.87 36.51
CA PRO A 175 16.42 -5.58 37.55
C PRO A 175 16.11 -4.20 38.12
N SER A 176 15.31 -4.15 39.17
CA SER A 176 15.14 -2.93 39.98
C SER A 176 15.32 -3.25 41.46
N ALA A 177 15.98 -2.31 42.13
CA ALA A 177 16.17 -2.17 43.58
C ALA A 177 17.35 -2.93 44.22
N LYS A 178 18.58 -2.42 44.00
CA LYS A 178 19.59 -2.36 45.08
C LYS A 178 19.68 -0.94 45.63
N LYS A 179 18.87 -0.67 46.64
CA LYS A 179 19.05 0.26 47.77
C LYS A 179 18.61 -0.57 48.98
N GLU A 180 19.28 -0.70 50.11
CA GLU A 180 20.10 0.22 50.90
C GLU A 180 21.14 -0.58 51.71
N GLY A 181 22.26 0.08 52.01
CA GLY A 181 23.25 -0.25 53.02
C GLY A 181 24.00 1.03 53.34
#